data_AF-A0A2E5CUH3-F1
#
_entry.id   AF-A0A2E5CUH3-F1
#
_cell.length_a   1.000
_cell.length_b   1.000
_cell.length_c   1.000
_cell.angle_alpha   90.00
_cell.angle_beta   90.00
_cell.angle_gamma   90.00
#
_symmetry.space_group_name_H-M   'P 1'
#
loop_
_entity.id
_entity.type
_entity.pdbx_description
1 polymer ?
#
loop_
_entity_poly.entity_id
_entity_poly.type
_entity_poly.pdbx_seq_one_letter_code
_entity_poly.pdbx_strand_id
1 'polypeptide(L)' 'SGTAQKLVLNMISTSVMIKLGRVKGNKMVDMQLSNNKLLDRGIKMIMIEKDLDYKSASNLLKEYGSVRDVIEKHNE' A
#
# COMPACT_ATOMS: atom_id res chain seq x y z
N SER A 1 -25.10 -17.92 8.89
CA SER A 1 -23.79 -18.32 9.45
C SER A 1 -22.58 -17.82 8.67
N GLY A 2 -22.57 -17.81 7.33
CA GLY A 2 -21.39 -17.42 6.54
C GLY A 2 -20.90 -15.97 6.68
N THR A 3 -21.80 -14.99 6.83
CA THR A 3 -21.41 -13.57 6.96
C THR A 3 -20.59 -13.31 8.23
N ALA A 4 -21.02 -13.88 9.36
CA ALA A 4 -20.30 -13.75 10.63
C ALA A 4 -18.90 -14.37 10.54
N GLN A 5 -18.79 -15.55 9.93
CA GLN A 5 -17.50 -16.20 9.70
C GLN A 5 -16.57 -15.35 8.83
N LYS A 6 -17.07 -14.77 7.74
CA LYS A 6 -16.30 -13.86 6.87
C LYS A 6 -15.78 -12.65 7.63
N LEU A 7 -16.63 -12.03 8.46
CA LEU A 7 -16.22 -10.88 9.27
C LEU A 7 -15.10 -11.26 10.25
N VAL A 8 -15.24 -12.37 10.96
CA VAL A 8 -14.21 -12.86 11.89
C VAL A 8 -12.90 -13.15 11.18
N LEU A 9 -12.93 -13.86 10.04
CA LEU A 9 -11.72 -14.16 9.26
C LEU A 9 -11.05 -12.89 8.69
N ASN A 10 -11.84 -11.94 8.22
CA ASN A 10 -11.32 -10.65 7.74
C ASN A 10 -10.69 -9.86 8.88
N MET A 11 -11.29 -9.86 10.08
CA MET A 11 -10.72 -9.17 11.25
C MET A 11 -9.39 -9.79 11.68
N ILE A 12 -9.31 -11.11 11.76
CA ILE A 12 -8.07 -11.82 12.15
C ILE A 12 -6.97 -11.55 11.13
N SER A 13 -7.21 -11.81 9.85
CA SER A 13 -6.21 -11.62 8.79
C SER A 13 -5.73 -10.16 8.69
N THR A 14 -6.66 -9.19 8.77
CA THR A 14 -6.30 -7.77 8.73
C THR A 14 -5.46 -7.36 9.95
N SER A 15 -5.83 -7.82 11.15
CA SER A 15 -5.09 -7.51 12.39
C SER A 15 -3.66 -8.06 12.35
N VAL A 16 -3.48 -9.26 11.81
CA VAL A 16 -2.14 -9.86 11.61
C VAL A 16 -1.32 -9.06 10.62
N MET A 17 -1.89 -8.65 9.48
CA MET A 17 -1.17 -7.86 8.46
C MET A 17 -0.74 -6.48 8.98
N ILE A 18 -1.53 -5.86 9.86
CA ILE A 18 -1.15 -4.62 10.54
C ILE A 18 0.06 -4.86 11.46
N LYS A 19 0.02 -5.92 12.30
CA LYS A 19 1.14 -6.24 13.20
C LYS A 19 2.44 -6.61 12.46
N LEU A 20 2.34 -7.17 11.26
CA LEU A 20 3.49 -7.49 10.40
C LEU A 20 4.05 -6.26 9.66
N GLY A 21 3.52 -5.06 9.88
CA GLY A 21 4.01 -3.83 9.23
C GLY A 21 3.65 -3.71 7.74
N ARG A 22 2.72 -4.52 7.25
CA ARG A 22 2.25 -4.47 5.84
C ARG A 22 1.28 -3.32 5.56
N VAL A 23 0.86 -2.64 6.61
CA VAL A 23 -0.06 -1.49 6.59
C VAL A 23 0.59 -0.35 7.39
N LYS A 24 0.66 0.85 6.80
CA LYS A 24 1.13 2.07 7.45
C LYS A 24 -0.05 3.02 7.62
N GLY A 25 -0.43 3.32 8.86
CA GLY A 25 -1.67 4.04 9.15
C GLY A 25 -2.89 3.25 8.64
N ASN A 26 -3.61 3.81 7.67
CA ASN A 26 -4.72 3.15 6.97
C ASN A 26 -4.38 2.77 5.52
N LYS A 27 -3.10 2.84 5.11
CA LYS A 27 -2.64 2.57 3.75
C LYS A 27 -1.94 1.20 3.70
N MET A 28 -2.36 0.36 2.74
CA MET A 28 -1.71 -0.92 2.48
C MET A 28 -0.47 -0.70 1.60
N VAL A 29 0.71 -0.79 2.21
CA VAL A 29 2.00 -0.49 1.56
C VAL A 29 2.58 -1.71 0.82
N ASP A 30 2.26 -2.92 1.29
CA ASP A 30 2.65 -4.19 0.66
C ASP A 30 1.55 -4.73 -0.28
N MET A 31 1.21 -3.95 -1.30
CA MET A 31 0.23 -4.35 -2.30
C MET A 31 0.93 -4.85 -3.56
N GLN A 32 0.48 -5.99 -4.08
CA GLN A 32 0.94 -6.45 -5.39
C GLN A 32 0.30 -5.61 -6.50
N LEU A 33 1.14 -4.95 -7.30
CA LEU A 33 0.73 -4.07 -8.39
C LEU A 33 0.42 -4.88 -9.67
N SER A 34 -0.55 -5.79 -9.59
CA SER A 34 -0.84 -6.75 -10.67
C SER A 34 -1.72 -6.19 -11.80
N ASN A 35 -2.29 -5.00 -11.64
CA ASN A 35 -3.13 -4.37 -12.64
C ASN A 35 -3.03 -2.84 -12.58
N ASN A 36 -3.52 -2.18 -13.63
CA ASN A 36 -3.47 -0.72 -13.77
C ASN A 36 -4.18 0.04 -12.62
N LYS A 37 -5.22 -0.54 -12.02
CA LYS A 37 -5.93 0.08 -10.88
C LYS A 37 -5.06 0.08 -9.61
N LEU A 38 -4.36 -1.03 -9.34
CA LEU A 38 -3.48 -1.12 -8.18
C LEU A 38 -2.22 -0.28 -8.40
N LEU A 39 -1.73 -0.21 -9.64
CA LEU A 39 -0.64 0.69 -10.03
C LEU A 39 -1.00 2.17 -9.78
N ASP A 40 -2.13 2.64 -10.29
CA ASP A 40 -2.63 4.01 -10.06
C ASP A 40 -2.85 4.29 -8.56
N ARG A 41 -3.36 3.30 -7.81
CA ARG A 41 -3.50 3.42 -6.36
C ARG A 41 -2.17 3.60 -5.65
N GLY A 42 -1.13 2.85 -6.06
CA GLY A 42 0.22 2.99 -5.54
C GLY A 42 0.81 4.38 -5.81
N ILE A 43 0.66 4.88 -7.04
CA ILE A 43 1.11 6.22 -7.42
C ILE A 43 0.43 7.29 -6.56
N LYS A 44 -0.90 7.23 -6.42
CA LYS A 44 -1.67 8.16 -5.58
C LYS A 44 -1.27 8.11 -4.11
N MET A 45 -0.95 6.93 -3.58
CA MET A 45 -0.46 6.80 -2.20
C MET A 45 0.86 7.55 -2.00
N ILE A 46 1.79 7.43 -2.96
CA ILE A 46 3.08 8.13 -2.93
C ILE A 46 2.89 9.64 -3.07
N MET A 47 2.05 10.08 -4.03
CA MET A 47 1.73 11.50 -4.21
C MET A 47 1.24 12.14 -2.91
N ILE A 48 0.30 11.49 -2.20
CA ILE A 48 -0.26 12.04 -0.96
C ILE A 48 0.75 12.01 0.19
N GLU A 49 1.59 10.98 0.28
CA GLU A 49 2.55 10.84 1.38
C GLU A 49 3.75 11.80 1.23
N LYS A 50 4.13 12.14 0.00
CA LYS A 50 5.34 12.93 -0.30
C LYS A 50 5.05 14.27 -0.98
N ASP A 51 3.78 14.62 -1.18
CA ASP A 51 3.33 15.83 -1.89
C ASP A 51 3.99 16.01 -3.27
N LEU A 52 4.05 14.91 -4.03
CA LEU A 52 4.67 14.85 -5.36
C LEU A 52 3.62 14.85 -6.46
N ASP A 53 4.02 15.30 -7.64
CA ASP A 53 3.21 15.17 -8.85
C ASP A 53 3.15 13.71 -9.33
N TYR A 54 2.12 13.41 -10.13
CA TYR A 54 1.86 12.06 -10.61
C TYR A 54 3.03 11.48 -11.43
N LYS A 55 3.74 12.33 -12.19
CA LYS A 55 4.84 11.88 -13.04
C LYS A 55 6.04 11.48 -12.21
N SER A 56 6.41 12.29 -11.20
CA SER A 56 7.51 11.95 -10.29
C SER A 56 7.18 10.72 -9.45
N ALA A 57 5.96 10.62 -8.91
CA ALA A 57 5.52 9.45 -8.14
C ALA A 57 5.52 8.15 -8.98
N SER A 58 5.12 8.23 -10.26
CA SER A 58 5.16 7.10 -11.20
C SER A 58 6.59 6.66 -11.50
N ASN A 59 7.52 7.59 -11.67
CA ASN A 59 8.92 7.29 -11.90
C ASN A 59 9.56 6.63 -10.67
N LEU A 60 9.31 7.16 -9.47
CA LEU A 60 9.77 6.56 -8.21
C LEU A 60 9.22 5.14 -8.04
N LEU A 61 7.93 4.93 -8.30
CA LEU A 61 7.34 3.60 -8.18
C LEU A 61 7.96 2.57 -9.15
N LYS A 62 8.36 3.02 -10.36
CA LYS A 62 9.08 2.17 -11.32
C LYS A 62 10.51 1.87 -10.90
N GLU A 63 11.17 2.83 -10.27
CA GLU A 63 12.56 2.69 -9.81
C GLU A 63 12.67 1.74 -8.62
N TYR A 64 11.79 1.90 -7.62
CA TYR A 64 11.83 1.13 -6.38
C TYR A 64 10.99 -0.16 -6.42
N GLY A 65 10.05 -0.28 -7.35
CA GLY A 65 9.24 -1.48 -7.55
C GLY A 65 8.14 -1.75 -6.51
N SER A 66 8.24 -1.19 -5.30
CA SER A 66 7.22 -1.31 -4.26
C SER A 66 6.88 0.03 -3.60
N VAL A 67 5.63 0.17 -3.13
CA VAL A 67 5.18 1.39 -2.44
C VAL A 67 5.88 1.54 -1.08
N ARG A 68 6.18 0.43 -0.39
CA ARG A 68 6.96 0.45 0.86
C ARG A 68 8.32 1.09 0.66
N ASP A 69 9.08 0.59 -0.32
CA ASP A 69 10.47 1.02 -0.53
C ASP A 69 10.55 2.53 -0.85
N VAL A 70 9.60 3.05 -1.63
CA VAL A 70 9.50 4.50 -1.92
C VAL A 70 9.23 5.30 -0.65
N ILE A 71 8.35 4.82 0.23
CA ILE A 71 7.97 5.54 1.46
C ILE A 71 9.09 5.47 2.51
N GLU A 72 9.84 4.38 2.59
CA GLU A 72 10.90 4.16 3.58
C GLU A 72 12.21 4.86 3.20
N LYS A 73 12.70 4.70 1.97
CA LYS A 73 14.00 5.24 1.52
C LYS A 73 14.03 6.76 1.35
N HIS A 74 12.87 7.41 1.33
CA HIS A 74 12.79 8.87 1.26
C HIS A 74 12.54 9.51 2.64
N ASN A 75 12.76 8.78 3.73
CA ASN A 75 12.79 9.32 5.10
C ASN A 75 14.21 9.52 5.63
N GLU A 76 15.24 9.30 4.81
CA GLU A 76 16.61 9.81 4.98
C GLU A 76 16.80 11.07 4.13
#